data_AF-A0A7S2GN37-F1
#
_entry.id   AF-A0A7S2GN37-F1
#
_cell.length_a   1.000
_cell.length_b   1.000
_cell.length_c   1.000
_cell.angle_alpha   90.00
_cell.angle_beta   90.00
_cell.angle_gamma   90.00
#
_symmetry.space_group_name_H-M   'P 1'
#
loop_
_entity.id
_entity.type
_entity.pdbx_description
1 polymer ?
#
loop_
_entity_poly.entity_id
_entity_poly.type
_entity_poly.pdbx_seq_one_letter_code
_entity_poly.pdbx_strand_id
1 'polypeptide(L)'
;GFDRCNVLPVPWPSVAQCDVVYFEVTVVSAGAQGYIAVGWAPRDFDQKCKQPGWCEGTYGYHGDDGGAYAGYGWPRRFGSTFGTGSVVGSGLLLPQEGCQHPAAPSI
;
A
#
# COMPACT_ATOMS: atom_id res chain seq x y z
N GLY A 1 -10.93 -27.54 -35.24
CA GLY A 1 -11.33 -26.24 -34.68
C GLY A 1 -10.51 -26.03 -33.44
N PHE A 2 -9.50 -25.17 -33.52
CA PHE A 2 -8.70 -24.77 -32.38
C PHE A 2 -9.39 -23.59 -31.70
N ASP A 3 -9.72 -23.70 -30.42
CA ASP A 3 -9.74 -22.54 -29.54
C ASP A 3 -8.89 -22.87 -28.32
N ARG A 4 -7.60 -22.56 -28.46
CA ARG A 4 -6.65 -22.50 -27.36
C ARG A 4 -6.92 -21.19 -26.65
N CYS A 5 -7.23 -21.23 -25.36
CA CYS A 5 -7.12 -20.04 -24.51
C CYS A 5 -5.67 -19.55 -24.61
N ASN A 6 -5.45 -18.46 -25.34
CA ASN A 6 -4.18 -17.77 -25.36
C ASN A 6 -4.01 -17.05 -24.02
N VAL A 7 -3.46 -17.74 -23.02
CA VAL A 7 -2.74 -17.04 -21.95
C VAL A 7 -1.45 -16.59 -22.59
N LEU A 8 -1.34 -15.31 -22.94
CA LEU A 8 -0.05 -14.71 -23.21
C LEU A 8 0.61 -14.51 -21.83
N PRO A 9 1.64 -15.26 -21.43
CA PRO A 9 2.47 -14.84 -20.33
C PRO A 9 3.16 -13.57 -20.82
N VAL A 10 2.62 -12.41 -20.46
CA VAL A 10 3.42 -11.19 -20.49
C VAL A 10 4.53 -11.48 -19.49
N PRO A 11 5.81 -11.56 -19.90
CA PRO A 11 6.86 -11.57 -18.91
C PRO A 11 6.77 -10.20 -18.26
N TRP A 12 6.14 -10.12 -17.09
CA TRP A 12 6.52 -9.12 -16.10
C TRP A 12 8.04 -9.09 -16.14
N PRO A 13 8.68 -7.91 -16.32
CA PRO A 13 10.13 -7.87 -16.37
C PRO A 13 10.57 -8.65 -15.15
N SER A 14 11.30 -9.75 -15.40
CA SER A 14 11.84 -10.66 -14.40
C SER A 14 12.13 -9.83 -13.18
N VAL A 15 11.26 -9.91 -12.16
CA VAL A 15 11.20 -8.88 -11.12
C VAL A 15 12.62 -8.83 -10.59
N ALA A 16 13.34 -7.77 -10.97
CA ALA A 16 14.74 -7.61 -10.64
C ALA A 16 14.76 -7.79 -9.14
N GLN A 17 15.62 -8.67 -8.65
CA GLN A 17 15.64 -9.12 -7.26
C GLN A 17 15.30 -7.91 -6.36
N CYS A 18 14.12 -7.90 -5.75
CA CYS A 18 13.69 -6.79 -4.90
C CYS A 18 13.67 -7.33 -3.49
N ASP A 19 14.23 -6.58 -2.55
CA ASP A 19 14.03 -6.89 -1.16
C ASP A 19 12.62 -6.43 -0.77
N VAL A 20 11.98 -7.20 0.10
CA VAL A 20 10.63 -6.89 0.59
C VAL A 20 10.67 -6.72 2.09
N VAL A 21 10.15 -5.59 2.56
CA VAL A 21 9.83 -5.42 3.99
C VAL A 21 8.34 -5.62 4.14
N TYR A 22 7.94 -6.51 5.05
CA TYR A 22 6.54 -6.86 5.29
C TYR A 22 6.23 -6.90 6.77
N PHE A 23 5.07 -6.39 7.15
CA PHE A 23 4.51 -6.56 8.49
C PHE A 23 2.99 -6.69 8.44
N GLU A 24 2.42 -7.21 9.53
CA GLU A 24 0.98 -7.31 9.73
C GLU A 24 0.56 -6.60 11.00
N VAL A 25 -0.64 -6.00 10.96
CA VAL A 25 -1.29 -5.38 12.10
C VAL A 25 -2.59 -6.10 12.38
N THR A 26 -2.73 -6.64 13.58
CA THR A 26 -4.03 -7.11 14.08
C THR A 26 -4.75 -5.96 14.77
N VAL A 27 -5.94 -5.61 14.29
CA VAL A 27 -6.77 -4.58 14.90
C VAL A 27 -7.55 -5.18 16.06
N VAL A 28 -7.01 -5.03 17.27
CA VAL A 28 -7.67 -5.55 18.50
C VAL A 28 -8.98 -4.83 18.79
N SER A 29 -9.02 -3.52 18.56
CA SER A 29 -10.23 -2.70 18.69
C SER A 29 -10.14 -1.49 17.77
N ALA A 30 -11.17 -1.28 16.95
CA ALA A 30 -11.27 -0.13 16.05
C ALA A 30 -11.62 1.19 16.78
N GLY A 31 -11.96 1.13 18.06
CA GLY A 31 -12.53 2.28 18.77
C GLY A 31 -13.90 2.68 18.23
N ALA A 32 -14.36 3.88 18.58
CA ALA A 32 -15.72 4.32 18.24
C ALA A 32 -15.88 4.71 16.76
N GLN A 33 -14.83 5.28 16.15
CA GLN A 33 -14.89 5.79 14.78
C GLN A 33 -14.20 4.89 13.74
N GLY A 34 -13.33 3.96 14.16
CA GLY A 34 -12.60 3.11 13.22
C GLY A 34 -11.54 3.81 12.38
N TYR A 35 -11.14 5.03 12.76
CA TYR A 35 -10.09 5.80 12.08
C TYR A 35 -8.70 5.22 12.35
N ILE A 36 -8.45 4.07 11.75
CA ILE A 36 -7.18 3.36 11.78
C ILE A 36 -6.59 3.40 10.38
N ALA A 37 -5.32 3.79 10.30
CA ALA A 37 -4.55 3.76 9.06
C ALA A 37 -3.31 2.89 9.26
N VAL A 38 -3.04 1.99 8.32
CA VAL A 38 -1.85 1.13 8.29
C VAL A 38 -1.00 1.52 7.08
N GLY A 39 0.30 1.75 7.27
CA GLY A 39 1.10 2.30 6.19
C GLY A 39 2.57 2.57 6.50
N TRP A 40 3.20 3.32 5.61
CA TRP A 40 4.63 3.66 5.63
C TRP A 40 4.81 5.17 5.71
N ALA A 41 5.78 5.61 6.49
CA ALA A 41 6.16 7.01 6.63
C ALA A 41 7.68 7.14 6.87
N PRO A 42 8.27 8.32 6.58
CA PRO A 42 9.64 8.63 6.96
C PRO A 42 9.84 8.51 8.47
N ARG A 43 11.10 8.30 8.88
CA ARG A 43 11.46 8.20 10.30
C ARG A 43 11.05 9.45 11.08
N ASP A 44 11.11 10.60 10.44
CA ASP A 44 10.77 11.93 10.95
C ASP A 44 9.33 12.34 10.62
N PHE A 45 8.39 11.39 10.63
CA PHE A 45 6.97 11.65 10.40
C PHE A 45 6.44 12.82 11.25
N ASP A 46 5.97 13.88 10.57
CA ASP A 46 5.36 15.04 11.23
C ASP A 46 4.01 14.64 11.83
N GLN A 47 3.87 14.75 13.15
CA GLN A 47 2.64 14.44 13.87
C GLN A 47 1.44 15.30 13.41
N LYS A 48 1.68 16.47 12.80
CA LYS A 48 0.61 17.29 12.20
C LYS A 48 -0.07 16.62 11.02
N CYS A 49 0.59 15.65 10.37
CA CYS A 49 0.03 14.84 9.30
C CYS A 49 -1.07 13.89 9.78
N LYS A 50 -1.14 13.60 11.08
CA LYS A 50 -2.12 12.75 11.76
C LYS A 50 -2.08 11.29 11.33
N GLN A 51 -2.38 10.97 10.07
CA GLN A 51 -2.43 9.59 9.55
C GLN A 51 -1.51 9.39 8.34
N PRO A 52 -0.90 8.20 8.18
CA PRO A 52 -0.17 7.84 6.97
C PRO A 52 -1.04 8.02 5.71
N GLY A 53 -0.45 8.62 4.67
CA GLY A 53 -1.11 8.91 3.40
C GLY A 53 -1.70 10.32 3.29
N TRP A 54 -1.74 11.11 4.36
CA TRP A 54 -2.27 12.48 4.31
C TRP A 54 -1.23 13.55 3.95
N CYS A 55 0.05 13.28 4.18
CA CYS A 55 1.16 14.17 3.85
C CYS A 55 2.12 13.54 2.85
N GLU A 56 2.79 14.39 2.08
CA GLU A 56 3.80 14.00 1.11
C GLU A 56 4.82 12.99 1.68
N GLY A 57 5.19 12.00 0.88
CA GLY A 57 6.13 10.95 1.27
C GLY A 57 5.55 9.90 2.23
N THR A 58 4.25 9.93 2.52
CA THR A 58 3.57 8.95 3.37
C THR A 58 2.51 8.19 2.59
N TYR A 59 2.31 6.92 2.95
CA TYR A 59 1.39 6.01 2.26
C TYR A 59 0.57 5.25 3.28
N GLY A 60 -0.75 5.15 3.10
CA GLY A 60 -1.63 4.50 4.08
C GLY A 60 -2.87 3.88 3.48
N TYR A 61 -3.30 2.77 4.08
CA TYR A 61 -4.60 2.13 3.85
C TYR A 61 -5.49 2.38 5.07
N HIS A 62 -6.65 2.99 4.84
CA HIS A 62 -7.54 3.49 5.89
C HIS A 62 -8.73 2.54 6.08
N GLY A 63 -9.04 2.24 7.35
CA GLY A 63 -10.01 1.21 7.71
C GLY A 63 -11.46 1.65 7.61
N ASP A 64 -11.72 2.94 7.75
CA ASP A 64 -13.07 3.53 7.72
C ASP A 64 -13.65 3.61 6.31
N ASP A 65 -12.83 3.81 5.28
CA ASP A 65 -13.28 3.95 3.89
C ASP A 65 -12.70 2.90 2.92
N GLY A 66 -11.70 2.12 3.36
CA GLY A 66 -11.01 1.15 2.52
C GLY A 66 -10.11 1.80 1.45
N GLY A 67 -9.78 3.08 1.61
CA GLY A 67 -9.02 3.88 0.66
C GLY A 67 -7.50 3.73 0.82
N ALA A 68 -6.78 3.79 -0.30
CA ALA A 68 -5.34 4.01 -0.31
C ALA A 68 -5.03 5.50 -0.48
N TYR A 69 -4.16 6.01 0.38
CA TYR A 69 -3.76 7.41 0.46
C TYR A 69 -2.26 7.53 0.23
N ALA A 70 -1.85 8.52 -0.59
CA ALA A 70 -0.45 8.71 -1.03
C ALA A 70 -0.02 10.19 -0.98
N GLY A 71 -0.23 10.82 0.16
CA GLY A 71 0.35 12.10 0.54
C GLY A 71 -0.39 13.37 0.16
N TYR A 72 -1.62 13.24 -0.35
CA TYR A 72 -2.47 14.38 -0.74
C TYR A 72 -3.81 14.42 -0.02
N GLY A 73 -4.02 13.55 0.98
CA GLY A 73 -5.24 13.54 1.80
C GLY A 73 -6.52 13.04 1.10
N TRP A 74 -6.43 12.59 -0.15
CA TRP A 74 -7.57 12.04 -0.91
C TRP A 74 -7.40 10.54 -1.16
N PRO A 75 -8.46 9.72 -0.94
CA PRO A 75 -8.39 8.29 -1.16
C PRO A 75 -8.47 7.94 -2.64
N ARG A 76 -7.75 6.89 -3.02
CA ARG A 76 -8.07 6.05 -4.17
C ARG A 76 -8.80 4.80 -3.68
N ARG A 77 -9.85 4.38 -4.40
CA ARG A 77 -10.51 3.09 -4.14
C ARG A 77 -9.47 1.98 -4.21
N PHE A 78 -9.36 1.20 -3.14
CA PHE A 78 -8.31 0.19 -3.03
C PHE A 78 -8.86 -1.15 -2.53
N GLY A 79 -9.34 -1.18 -1.29
CA GLY A 79 -9.77 -2.41 -0.63
C GLY A 79 -11.13 -2.28 0.04
N SER A 80 -11.50 -3.32 0.79
CA SER A 80 -12.62 -3.25 1.73
C SER A 80 -12.30 -2.32 2.91
N THR A 81 -13.28 -1.98 3.72
CA THR A 81 -13.02 -1.43 5.05
C THR A 81 -12.42 -2.50 5.96
N PHE A 82 -11.79 -2.10 7.07
CA PHE A 82 -11.28 -3.01 8.09
C PHE A 82 -11.49 -2.44 9.50
N GLY A 83 -11.51 -3.32 10.51
CA GLY A 83 -11.83 -2.93 11.87
C GLY A 83 -11.50 -4.01 12.89
N THR A 84 -12.19 -4.02 14.03
CA THR A 84 -11.96 -4.98 15.11
C THR A 84 -11.94 -6.42 14.60
N GLY A 85 -10.85 -7.13 14.87
CA GLY A 85 -10.63 -8.52 14.46
C GLY A 85 -9.97 -8.69 13.08
N SER A 86 -9.79 -7.62 12.30
CA SER A 86 -9.07 -7.67 11.03
C SER A 86 -7.56 -7.81 11.23
N VAL A 87 -6.91 -8.55 10.32
CA VAL A 87 -5.45 -8.54 10.13
C VAL A 87 -5.15 -7.83 8.82
N VAL A 88 -4.32 -6.80 8.88
CA VAL A 88 -3.98 -5.94 7.73
C VAL A 88 -2.47 -6.05 7.47
N GLY A 89 -2.12 -6.57 6.30
CA GLY A 89 -0.74 -6.67 5.84
C GLY A 89 -0.28 -5.43 5.09
N SER A 90 0.98 -5.05 5.27
CA SER A 90 1.61 -3.94 4.55
C SER A 90 3.01 -4.35 4.08
N GLY A 91 3.24 -4.27 2.77
CA GLY A 91 4.50 -4.59 2.13
C GLY A 91 5.13 -3.37 1.46
N LEU A 92 6.45 -3.25 1.53
CA LEU A 92 7.23 -2.27 0.79
C LEU A 92 8.25 -3.02 -0.09
N LEU A 93 8.17 -2.78 -1.40
CA LEU A 93 9.16 -3.24 -2.35
C LEU A 93 10.34 -2.27 -2.32
N LEU A 94 11.50 -2.76 -1.93
CA LEU A 94 12.74 -1.98 -1.95
C LEU A 94 13.42 -2.19 -3.31
N PRO A 95 13.79 -1.11 -4.02
CA PRO A 95 14.69 -1.24 -5.15
C PRO A 95 16.00 -1.84 -4.68
N GLN A 96 16.54 -2.79 -5.44
CA GLN A 96 17.94 -3.16 -5.26
C GLN A 96 18.85 -2.02 -5.72
N GLU A 97 19.97 -1.85 -5.01
CA GLU A 97 21.06 -0.96 -5.40
C GLU A 97 21.43 -1.20 -6.87
N GLY A 98 21.20 -0.21 -7.73
CA GLY A 98 21.48 -0.28 -9.18
C GLY A 98 20.31 -0.63 -10.10
N CYS A 99 19.11 -0.93 -9.56
CA CYS A 99 17.92 -1.13 -10.38
C CYS A 99 17.24 0.21 -10.70
N GLN A 100 17.46 0.73 -11.92
CA GLN A 100 16.74 1.89 -12.43
C GLN A 100 15.29 1.48 -12.75
N HIS A 101 14.34 1.89 -11.91
CA HIS A 101 12.93 1.80 -12.28
C HIS A 101 12.66 2.80 -13.42
N PRO A 102 11.92 2.41 -14.47
CA PRO A 102 11.27 3.43 -15.30
C PRO A 102 10.42 4.29 -14.37
N ALA A 103 10.39 5.60 -14.60
CA ALA A 103 9.59 6.53 -13.82
C ALA A 103 8.20 5.92 -13.62
N ALA A 104 7.82 5.71 -12.34
CA ALA A 104 6.49 5.23 -12.04
C ALA A 104 5.50 6.15 -12.77
N PRO A 105 4.49 5.60 -13.47
CA PRO A 105 3.44 6.46 -14.01
C PRO A 105 2.90 7.31 -12.86
N SER A 106 2.77 8.61 -13.11
CA SER A 106 2.26 9.56 -12.13
C SER A 106 1.01 8.98 -11.46
N ILE A 107 1.10 8.74 -10.15
CA ILE A 107 0.05 8.11 -9.33
C ILE A 107 -1.10 9.04 -9.01
#